data_AF-A0A530GXT3-F1
#
_entry.id   AF-A0A530GXT3-F1
#
_cell.length_a   1.000
_cell.length_b   1.000
_cell.length_c   1.000
_cell.angle_alpha   90.00
_cell.angle_beta   90.00
_cell.angle_gamma   90.00
#
_symmetry.space_group_name_H-M   'P 1'
#
loop_
_entity.id
_entity.type
_entity.pdbx_description
1 polymer ?
#
loop_
_entity_poly.entity_id
_entity_poly.type
_entity_poly.pdbx_seq_one_letter_code
_entity_poly.pdbx_strand_id
1 'polypeptide(L)' 'ELEFSVFAVDGRPELGMIVYNPATQADAERIQSLIASRAAK' A
#
# COMPACT_ATOMS: atom_id res chain seq x y z
N GLU A 1 -12.25 0.12 1.36
CA GLU A 1 -11.74 1.50 1.47
C GLU A 1 -10.27 1.46 1.89
N LEU A 2 -9.46 2.43 1.46
CA LEU A 2 -8.06 2.52 1.85
C LEU A 2 -7.81 3.86 2.52
N GLU A 3 -7.06 3.85 3.60
CA GLU A 3 -6.51 5.05 4.20
C GLU A 3 -5.13 5.34 3.58
N PHE A 4 -4.67 6.58 3.64
CA PHE A 4 -3.35 6.94 3.15
C PHE A 4 -2.52 7.64 4.21
N SER A 5 -1.22 7.37 4.19
CA SER A 5 -0.21 8.06 4.98
C SER A 5 0.82 8.67 4.04
N VAL A 6 1.32 9.87 4.37
CA VAL A 6 2.33 10.57 3.58
C VAL A 6 3.61 10.70 4.39
N PHE A 7 4.73 10.35 3.77
CA PHE A 7 6.06 10.39 4.38
C PHE A 7 7.02 11.19 3.50
N ALA A 8 7.93 11.93 4.14
CA ALA A 8 9.08 12.50 3.45
C ALA A 8 10.17 11.43 3.28
N VAL A 9 10.90 11.48 2.18
CA VAL A 9 12.07 10.61 1.96
C VAL A 9 13.33 11.33 2.42
N ASP A 10 14.04 10.73 3.38
CA ASP A 10 15.27 11.31 3.92
C ASP A 10 16.35 11.48 2.83
N GLY A 11 17.04 12.63 2.84
CA GLY A 11 18.02 13.01 1.82
C GLY A 11 17.46 13.25 0.40
N ARG A 12 16.14 13.20 0.22
CA ARG A 12 15.42 13.43 -1.04
C ARG A 12 14.17 14.30 -0.81
N PRO A 13 14.35 15.59 -0.48
CA PRO A 13 13.25 16.50 -0.11
C PRO A 13 12.22 16.72 -1.24
N GLU A 14 12.60 16.44 -2.48
CA GLU A 14 11.71 16.49 -3.64
C GLU A 14 10.79 15.26 -3.77
N LEU A 15 11.07 14.19 -3.01
CA LEU A 15 10.30 12.95 -3.03
C LEU A 15 9.38 12.84 -1.81
N GLY A 16 8.10 12.61 -2.09
CA GLY A 16 7.11 12.17 -1.11
C GLY A 16 6.71 10.71 -1.35
N MET A 17 6.58 9.93 -0.28
CA MET A 17 6.06 8.56 -0.33
C MET A 17 4.64 8.54 0.21
N ILE A 18 3.70 8.02 -0.58
CA ILE A 18 2.32 7.80 -0.16
C ILE A 18 2.13 6.30 0.02
N VAL A 19 1.70 5.88 1.21
CA VAL A 19 1.37 4.49 1.51
C VAL A 19 -0.14 4.36 1.67
N TYR A 20 -0.75 3.47 0.90
CA TYR A 20 -2.16 3.12 1.03
C TYR A 20 -2.32 1.87 1.88
N ASN A 21 -3.05 2.00 2.99
CA ASN A 21 -3.27 0.95 3.96
C ASN A 21 -4.72 0.44 3.86
N PRO A 22 -4.96 -0.87 3.99
CA PRO A 22 -6.32 -1.39 4.08
C PRO A 22 -7.03 -0.80 5.30
N ALA A 23 -8.16 -0.11 5.09
CA ALA A 23 -8.96 0.44 6.19
C ALA A 23 -9.83 -0.64 6.85
N THR A 24 -10.09 -1.75 6.14
CA THR A 24 -10.88 -2.87 6.63
C THR A 24 -10.23 -4.21 6.33
N GLN A 25 -10.66 -5.24 7.07
CA GLN A 25 -10.25 -6.63 6.87
C GLN A 25 -10.56 -7.13 5.44
N ALA A 26 -11.73 -6.75 4.89
CA ALA A 26 -12.14 -7.16 3.54
C ALA A 26 -11.23 -6.56 2.45
N ASP A 27 -10.71 -5.35 2.67
CA ASP A 27 -9.74 -4.74 1.75
C ASP A 27 -8.38 -5.44 1.83
N ALA A 28 -7.95 -5.82 3.03
CA ALA A 28 -6.70 -6.55 3.24
C ALA A 28 -6.73 -7.91 2.52
N GLU A 29 -7.82 -8.66 2.66
CA GLU A 29 -8.02 -9.96 2.02
C GLU A 29 -7.98 -9.87 0.48
N ARG A 30 -8.62 -8.84 -0.09
CA ARG A 30 -8.58 -8.59 -1.55
C ARG A 30 -7.16 -8.34 -2.03
N ILE A 31 -6.40 -7.50 -1.32
CA ILE A 31 -5.00 -7.20 -1.67
C ILE A 31 -4.13 -8.46 -1.56
N GLN A 32 -4.29 -9.24 -0.50
CA GLN A 32 -3.54 -10.50 -0.32
C GLN A 32 -3.83 -11.49 -1.45
N SER A 33 -5.09 -11.65 -1.84
CA SER A 33 -5.49 -12.51 -2.97
C SER A 33 -4.83 -12.06 -4.28
N LEU A 34 -4.81 -10.75 -4.55
CA LEU A 34 -4.14 -10.19 -5.72
C LEU A 34 -2.63 -10.49 -5.70
N ILE A 35 -1.95 -10.29 -4.57
CA ILE A 35 -0.52 -10.58 -4.41
C ILE A 35 -0.25 -12.07 -4.67
N ALA A 36 -1.02 -12.96 -4.05
CA ALA A 36 -0.88 -14.40 -4.23
C ALA A 36 -1.07 -14.81 -5.70
N SER A 37 -2.07 -14.25 -6.39
CA SER A 37 -2.30 -14.53 -7.81
C SER A 37 -1.15 -14.08 -8.72
N ARG A 38 -0.48 -12.96 -8.39
CA ARG A 38 0.69 -12.49 -9.13
C ARG A 38 1.93 -13.33 -8.88
N ALA A 39 2.13 -13.80 -7.65
CA ALA A 39 3.28 -14.62 -7.29
C ALA A 39 3.22 -16.04 -7.86
N ALA A 40 2.01 -16.54 -8.13
CA ALA A 40 1.79 -17.86 -8.75
C ALA A 40 2.03 -17.88 -10.28
N LYS A 41 2.37 -16.73 -10.88
CA LYS A 41 2.63 -16.58 -12.31
C LYS A 41 4.11 -16.33 -12.55
#